data_AF-A0A074KSX6-F1
#
_entry.id   AF-A0A074KSX6-F1
#
_cell.length_a   1.000
_cell.length_b   1.000
_cell.length_c   1.000
_cell.angle_alpha   90.00
_cell.angle_beta   90.00
_cell.angle_gamma   90.00
#
_symmetry.space_group_name_H-M   'P 1'
#
loop_
_entity.id
_entity.type
_entity.pdbx_description
1 polymer ?
#
loop_
_entity_poly.entity_id
_entity_poly.type
_entity_poly.pdbx_seq_one_letter_code
_entity_poly.pdbx_strand_id
1 'polypeptide(L)'
;MDLIVPESGLVIWQALGFIILFILLAKFAWGPIISALDEREQAIESAILAAENARNEMANLKSQNETLLQEARLERDQLIQKASEASARMIEEAKEEANKVGAQMIENAKAVIETEKQAALAEVRTQVAILSLQVSEKLLRRELKDTASHKALVDEFVNDLKLN
;
A
#
# COMPACT_ATOMS: atom_id res chain seq x y z
N MET A 1 -40.05 -18.29 108.15
CA MET A 1 -40.08 -18.57 106.69
C MET A 1 -40.81 -17.41 106.02
N ASP A 2 -40.27 -16.19 106.09
CA ASP A 2 -40.92 -14.97 105.56
C ASP A 2 -39.92 -14.10 104.77
N LEU A 3 -38.98 -14.73 104.06
CA LEU A 3 -37.92 -14.03 103.31
C LEU A 3 -37.79 -14.46 101.85
N ILE A 4 -38.88 -14.95 101.22
CA ILE A 4 -38.84 -15.41 99.82
C ILE A 4 -39.95 -14.78 98.94
N VAL A 5 -40.95 -14.12 99.53
CA VAL A 5 -41.89 -13.29 98.75
C VAL A 5 -41.35 -11.86 98.76
N PRO A 6 -40.89 -11.32 97.62
CA PRO A 6 -40.57 -9.90 97.55
C PRO A 6 -41.79 -9.10 97.97
N GLU A 7 -41.61 -8.01 98.72
CA GLU A 7 -42.70 -7.10 99.05
C GLU A 7 -43.48 -6.79 97.77
N SER A 8 -44.79 -7.02 97.78
CA SER A 8 -45.63 -6.90 96.58
C SER A 8 -45.50 -5.51 95.91
N GLY A 9 -45.15 -4.48 96.67
CA GLY A 9 -44.81 -3.15 96.16
C GLY A 9 -43.56 -3.12 95.25
N LEU A 10 -42.50 -3.86 95.57
CA LEU A 10 -41.26 -3.93 94.77
C LEU A 10 -41.52 -4.54 93.40
N VAL A 11 -42.33 -5.61 93.34
CA VAL A 11 -42.70 -6.28 92.08
C VAL A 11 -43.52 -5.35 91.18
N ILE A 12 -44.44 -4.56 91.75
CA ILE A 12 -45.25 -3.58 91.00
C ILE A 12 -44.37 -2.48 90.40
N TRP A 13 -43.44 -1.91 91.18
CA TRP A 13 -42.52 -0.89 90.69
C TRP A 13 -41.53 -1.43 89.65
N GLN A 14 -41.04 -2.67 89.81
CA GLN A 14 -40.21 -3.33 88.81
C GLN A 14 -40.99 -3.61 87.50
N ALA A 15 -42.23 -4.07 87.60
CA ALA A 15 -43.09 -4.28 86.43
C ALA A 15 -43.39 -2.96 85.71
N LEU A 16 -43.69 -1.88 86.45
CA LEU A 16 -43.89 -0.56 85.88
C LEU A 16 -42.62 -0.05 85.18
N GLY A 17 -41.46 -0.20 85.82
CA GLY A 17 -40.17 0.14 85.22
C GLY A 17 -39.86 -0.67 83.96
N PHE A 18 -40.15 -1.98 83.97
CA PHE A 18 -40.01 -2.84 82.80
C PHE A 18 -40.94 -2.42 81.66
N ILE A 19 -42.20 -2.09 81.95
CA ILE A 19 -43.17 -1.63 80.94
C ILE A 19 -42.71 -0.31 80.32
N ILE A 20 -42.25 0.64 81.15
CA ILE A 20 -41.70 1.92 80.66
C ILE A 20 -40.48 1.67 79.76
N LEU A 21 -39.53 0.84 80.20
CA LEU A 21 -38.36 0.47 79.41
C LEU A 21 -38.74 -0.24 78.11
N PHE A 22 -39.71 -1.15 78.16
CA PHE A 22 -40.21 -1.88 77.00
C PHE A 22 -40.83 -0.93 75.97
N ILE A 23 -41.66 0.02 76.40
CA ILE A 23 -42.25 1.03 75.50
C ILE A 23 -41.17 1.92 74.89
N LEU A 24 -40.16 2.33 75.68
CA LEU A 24 -39.03 3.09 75.17
C LEU A 24 -38.25 2.28 74.13
N LEU A 25 -37.87 1.04 74.41
CA LEU A 25 -37.15 0.20 73.44
C LEU A 25 -38.00 -0.12 72.20
N ALA A 26 -39.28 -0.42 72.36
CA ALA A 26 -40.18 -0.68 71.23
C ALA A 26 -40.32 0.55 70.32
N LYS A 27 -40.37 1.77 70.90
CA LYS A 27 -40.46 3.01 70.11
C LYS A 27 -39.13 3.45 69.51
N PHE A 28 -38.01 3.28 70.23
CA PHE A 28 -36.71 3.84 69.84
C PHE A 28 -35.78 2.84 69.14
N ALA A 29 -35.80 1.55 69.47
CA ALA A 29 -34.88 0.56 68.90
C ALA A 29 -35.40 -0.10 67.63
N TRP A 30 -36.72 -0.27 67.49
CA TRP A 30 -37.31 -1.01 66.36
C TRP A 30 -37.12 -0.30 65.00
N GLY A 31 -37.25 1.04 64.99
CA GLY A 31 -37.05 1.85 63.78
C GLY A 31 -35.63 1.76 63.20
N PRO A 32 -34.58 2.04 63.98
CA PRO A 32 -33.19 1.93 63.52
C PRO A 32 -32.80 0.51 63.07
N ILE A 33 -33.31 -0.54 63.74
CA ILE A 33 -32.99 -1.93 63.38
C ILE A 33 -33.58 -2.29 62.01
N ILE A 34 -34.86 -1.96 61.76
CA ILE A 34 -35.48 -2.20 60.45
C ILE A 34 -34.79 -1.37 59.37
N SER A 35 -34.52 -0.09 59.65
CA SER A 35 -33.84 0.79 58.69
C SER A 35 -32.47 0.26 58.27
N ALA A 36 -31.68 -0.26 59.23
CA ALA A 36 -30.39 -0.86 58.94
C ALA A 36 -30.48 -2.18 58.15
N LEU A 37 -31.58 -2.92 58.31
CA LEU A 37 -31.85 -4.13 57.54
C LEU A 37 -32.26 -3.80 56.10
N ASP A 38 -33.17 -2.84 55.93
CA ASP A 38 -33.60 -2.35 54.62
C ASP A 38 -32.44 -1.73 53.83
N GLU A 39 -31.57 -0.96 54.49
CA GLU A 39 -30.36 -0.40 53.86
C GLU A 39 -29.41 -1.50 53.39
N ARG A 40 -29.25 -2.57 54.19
CA ARG A 40 -28.45 -3.74 53.80
C ARG A 40 -29.08 -4.48 52.62
N GLU A 41 -30.38 -4.67 52.63
CA GLU A 41 -31.10 -5.33 51.55
C GLU A 41 -30.94 -4.56 50.23
N GLN A 42 -31.17 -3.24 50.25
CA GLN A 42 -30.97 -2.36 49.09
C GLN A 42 -29.51 -2.34 48.61
N ALA A 43 -28.55 -2.32 49.54
CA ALA A 43 -27.13 -2.39 49.18
C ALA A 43 -26.77 -3.71 48.48
N ILE A 44 -27.33 -4.83 48.93
CA ILE A 44 -27.11 -6.14 48.32
C ILE A 44 -27.79 -6.21 46.95
N GLU A 45 -29.04 -5.78 46.84
CA GLU A 45 -29.78 -5.78 45.58
C GLU A 45 -29.07 -4.91 44.53
N SER A 46 -28.67 -3.69 44.91
CA SER A 46 -27.93 -2.80 44.02
C SER A 46 -26.57 -3.36 43.62
N ALA A 47 -25.84 -4.03 44.52
CA ALA A 47 -24.59 -4.69 44.19
C ALA A 47 -24.77 -5.87 43.22
N ILE A 48 -25.84 -6.66 43.39
CA ILE A 48 -26.17 -7.76 42.48
C ILE A 48 -26.55 -7.23 41.10
N LEU A 49 -27.41 -6.21 41.04
CA LEU A 49 -27.80 -5.57 39.78
C LEU A 49 -26.60 -4.94 39.07
N ALA A 50 -25.71 -4.28 39.80
CA ALA A 50 -24.47 -3.72 39.24
C ALA A 50 -23.56 -4.82 38.68
N ALA A 51 -23.42 -5.95 39.39
CA ALA A 51 -22.61 -7.08 38.93
C ALA A 51 -23.20 -7.74 37.67
N GLU A 52 -24.53 -7.88 37.61
CA GLU A 52 -25.22 -8.42 36.43
C GLU A 52 -25.08 -7.49 35.22
N ASN A 53 -25.29 -6.18 35.41
CA ASN A 53 -25.08 -5.18 34.36
C ASN A 53 -23.64 -5.18 33.85
N ALA A 54 -22.64 -5.20 34.75
CA ALA A 54 -21.24 -5.26 34.36
C ALA A 54 -20.92 -6.56 33.59
N ARG A 55 -21.52 -7.69 33.96
CA ARG A 55 -21.35 -8.96 33.24
C ARG A 55 -21.98 -8.91 31.84
N ASN A 56 -23.17 -8.32 31.71
CA ASN A 56 -23.84 -8.15 30.43
C ASN A 56 -23.09 -7.18 29.51
N GLU A 57 -22.59 -6.07 30.06
CA GLU A 57 -21.76 -5.11 29.33
C GLU A 57 -20.46 -5.76 28.85
N MET A 58 -19.78 -6.54 29.72
CA MET A 58 -18.59 -7.28 29.34
C MET A 58 -18.85 -8.30 28.22
N ALA A 59 -19.98 -9.01 28.28
CA ALA A 59 -20.37 -9.95 27.22
C ALA A 59 -20.64 -9.23 25.89
N ASN A 60 -21.32 -8.08 25.94
CA ASN A 60 -21.58 -7.24 24.77
C ASN A 60 -20.28 -6.68 24.18
N LEU A 61 -19.39 -6.13 25.02
CA LEU A 61 -18.07 -5.65 24.60
C LEU A 61 -17.23 -6.75 23.97
N LYS A 62 -17.26 -7.96 24.54
CA LYS A 62 -16.55 -9.11 23.97
C LYS A 62 -17.11 -9.47 22.59
N SER A 63 -18.43 -9.54 22.44
CA SER A 63 -19.06 -9.81 21.15
C SER A 63 -18.72 -8.73 20.11
N GLN A 64 -18.78 -7.45 20.49
CA GLN A 64 -18.42 -6.34 19.61
C GLN A 64 -16.96 -6.40 19.21
N ASN A 65 -16.05 -6.74 20.15
CA ASN A 65 -14.64 -6.89 19.86
C ASN A 65 -14.39 -8.06 18.88
N GLU A 66 -15.05 -9.19 19.05
CA GLU A 66 -14.97 -10.32 18.13
C GLU A 66 -15.47 -9.93 16.73
N THR A 67 -16.57 -9.18 16.62
CA THR A 67 -17.07 -8.65 15.33
C THR A 67 -16.06 -7.68 14.71
N LEU A 68 -15.54 -6.71 15.47
CA LEU A 68 -14.53 -5.76 15.01
C LEU A 68 -13.25 -6.47 14.52
N LEU A 69 -12.82 -7.51 15.22
CA LEU A 69 -11.67 -8.32 14.81
C LEU A 69 -11.93 -9.08 13.51
N GLN A 70 -13.14 -9.60 13.30
CA GLN A 70 -13.51 -10.24 12.05
C GLN A 70 -13.56 -9.23 10.90
N GLU A 71 -14.18 -8.07 11.11
CA GLU A 71 -14.26 -6.99 10.13
C GLU A 71 -12.86 -6.49 9.74
N ALA A 72 -11.99 -6.23 10.72
CA ALA A 72 -10.60 -5.83 10.47
C ALA A 72 -9.80 -6.89 9.69
N ARG A 73 -10.07 -8.19 9.92
CA ARG A 73 -9.44 -9.27 9.14
C ARG A 73 -9.94 -9.28 7.70
N LEU A 74 -11.25 -9.12 7.49
CA LEU A 74 -11.85 -9.05 6.16
C LEU A 74 -11.32 -7.85 5.38
N GLU A 75 -11.25 -6.67 6.01
CA GLU A 75 -10.72 -5.46 5.40
C GLU A 75 -9.23 -5.61 5.05
N ARG A 76 -8.44 -6.19 5.97
CA ARG A 76 -7.03 -6.52 5.70
C ARG A 76 -6.89 -7.43 4.49
N ASP A 77 -7.68 -8.49 4.41
CA ASP A 77 -7.58 -9.46 3.32
C ASP A 77 -7.99 -8.83 1.98
N GLN A 78 -9.04 -7.99 1.99
CA GLN A 78 -9.42 -7.18 0.82
C GLN A 78 -8.31 -6.20 0.42
N LEU A 79 -7.64 -5.56 1.37
CA LEU A 79 -6.54 -4.65 1.09
C LEU A 79 -5.35 -5.37 0.47
N ILE A 80 -4.98 -6.54 1.01
CA ILE A 80 -3.90 -7.38 0.47
C ILE A 80 -4.25 -7.85 -0.95
N GLN A 81 -5.49 -8.27 -1.18
CA GLN A 81 -5.93 -8.67 -2.51
C GLN A 81 -5.86 -7.50 -3.50
N LYS A 82 -6.39 -6.33 -3.15
CA LYS A 82 -6.33 -5.11 -3.98
C LYS A 82 -4.88 -4.71 -4.27
N ALA A 83 -4.00 -4.78 -3.29
CA ALA A 83 -2.58 -4.47 -3.45
C ALA A 83 -1.88 -5.47 -4.40
N SER A 84 -2.20 -6.77 -4.27
CA SER A 84 -1.68 -7.80 -5.16
C SER A 84 -2.14 -7.59 -6.61
N GLU A 85 -3.43 -7.31 -6.82
CA GLU A 85 -3.98 -7.02 -8.15
C GLU A 85 -3.40 -5.73 -8.75
N ALA A 86 -3.23 -4.67 -7.94
CA ALA A 86 -2.60 -3.44 -8.38
C ALA A 86 -1.13 -3.65 -8.77
N SER A 87 -0.39 -4.42 -7.98
CA SER A 87 1.00 -4.79 -8.29
C SER A 87 1.09 -5.59 -9.59
N ALA A 88 0.22 -6.58 -9.78
CA ALA A 88 0.17 -7.37 -11.01
C ALA A 88 -0.15 -6.49 -12.23
N ARG A 89 -1.13 -5.59 -12.13
CA ARG A 89 -1.45 -4.61 -13.18
C ARG A 89 -0.26 -3.71 -13.51
N MET A 90 0.40 -3.15 -12.48
CA MET A 90 1.57 -2.29 -12.66
C MET A 90 2.71 -3.01 -13.37
N ILE A 91 2.96 -4.29 -13.03
CA ILE A 91 3.98 -5.11 -13.71
C ILE A 91 3.62 -5.33 -15.18
N GLU A 92 2.35 -5.58 -15.49
CA GLU A 92 1.91 -5.80 -16.86
C GLU A 92 2.00 -4.52 -17.70
N GLU A 93 1.53 -3.39 -17.16
CA GLU A 93 1.65 -2.08 -17.79
C GLU A 93 3.12 -1.71 -18.03
N ALA A 94 4.00 -1.96 -17.05
CA ALA A 94 5.43 -1.72 -17.19
C ALA A 94 6.07 -2.59 -18.28
N LYS A 95 5.66 -3.86 -18.40
CA LYS A 95 6.13 -4.75 -19.48
C LYS A 95 5.64 -4.29 -20.85
N GLU A 96 4.38 -3.90 -20.95
CA GLU A 96 3.79 -3.41 -22.20
C GLU A 96 4.51 -2.14 -22.67
N GLU A 97 4.72 -1.17 -21.77
CA GLU A 97 5.45 0.05 -22.09
C GLU A 97 6.92 -0.24 -22.43
N ALA A 98 7.58 -1.14 -21.70
CA ALA A 98 8.94 -1.55 -22.02
C ALA A 98 9.05 -2.21 -23.41
N ASN A 99 8.09 -3.06 -23.79
CA ASN A 99 8.04 -3.67 -25.11
C ASN A 99 7.83 -2.61 -26.21
N LYS A 100 6.94 -1.65 -25.97
CA LYS A 100 6.67 -0.54 -26.91
C LYS A 100 7.91 0.33 -27.11
N VAL A 101 8.56 0.75 -26.03
CA VAL A 101 9.81 1.53 -26.08
C VAL A 101 10.91 0.72 -26.75
N GLY A 102 11.03 -0.57 -26.46
CA GLY A 102 11.99 -1.47 -27.09
C GLY A 102 11.77 -1.61 -28.60
N ALA A 103 10.51 -1.77 -29.03
CA ALA A 103 10.16 -1.81 -30.45
C ALA A 103 10.52 -0.49 -31.16
N GLN A 104 10.20 0.65 -30.55
CA GLN A 104 10.55 1.97 -31.08
C GLN A 104 12.07 2.16 -31.18
N MET A 105 12.82 1.71 -30.18
CA MET A 105 14.28 1.79 -30.19
C MET A 105 14.88 0.95 -31.32
N ILE A 106 14.36 -0.26 -31.56
CA ILE A 106 14.80 -1.11 -32.68
C ILE A 106 14.47 -0.47 -34.03
N GLU A 107 13.28 0.11 -34.18
CA GLU A 107 12.89 0.81 -35.41
C GLU A 107 13.82 2.00 -35.69
N ASN A 108 14.08 2.83 -34.67
CA ASN A 108 15.00 3.96 -34.77
C ASN A 108 16.42 3.49 -35.11
N ALA A 109 16.90 2.40 -34.49
CA ALA A 109 18.22 1.83 -34.79
C ALA A 109 18.30 1.33 -36.24
N LYS A 110 17.25 0.68 -36.76
CA LYS A 110 17.18 0.27 -38.18
C LYS A 110 17.21 1.46 -39.12
N ALA A 111 16.49 2.54 -38.80
CA ALA A 111 16.50 3.77 -39.59
C ALA A 111 17.91 4.38 -39.65
N VAL A 112 18.60 4.47 -38.51
CA VAL A 112 19.99 4.95 -38.43
C VAL A 112 20.93 4.06 -39.25
N ILE A 113 20.83 2.73 -39.11
CA ILE A 113 21.66 1.78 -39.87
C ILE A 113 21.45 1.95 -41.38
N GLU A 114 20.22 2.12 -41.85
CA GLU A 114 19.97 2.32 -43.28
C GLU A 114 20.57 3.65 -43.76
N THR A 115 20.47 4.74 -42.98
CA THR A 115 21.12 6.01 -43.34
C THR A 115 22.64 5.89 -43.40
N GLU A 116 23.26 5.22 -42.41
CA GLU A 116 24.72 5.00 -42.39
C GLU A 116 25.18 4.12 -43.55
N LYS A 117 24.40 3.10 -43.92
CA LYS A 117 24.67 2.25 -45.09
C LYS A 117 24.62 3.06 -46.38
N GLN A 118 23.65 3.95 -46.55
CA GLN A 118 23.58 4.82 -47.73
C GLN A 118 24.79 5.78 -47.79
N ALA A 119 25.21 6.33 -46.65
CA ALA A 119 26.40 7.17 -46.56
C ALA A 119 27.68 6.37 -46.93
N ALA A 120 27.85 5.17 -46.38
CA ALA A 120 28.97 4.29 -46.70
C ALA A 120 29.00 3.90 -48.20
N LEU A 121 27.84 3.61 -48.80
CA LEU A 121 27.76 3.34 -50.25
C LEU A 121 28.14 4.56 -51.10
N ALA A 122 27.75 5.77 -50.69
CA ALA A 122 28.15 7.00 -51.37
C ALA A 122 29.67 7.23 -51.26
N GLU A 123 30.26 6.95 -50.10
CA GLU A 123 31.71 7.03 -49.91
C GLU A 123 32.45 6.02 -50.80
N VAL A 124 31.99 4.76 -50.84
CA VAL A 124 32.56 3.73 -51.72
C VAL A 124 32.49 4.15 -53.20
N ARG A 125 31.35 4.69 -53.66
CA ARG A 125 31.23 5.21 -55.04
C ARG A 125 32.25 6.29 -55.34
N THR A 126 32.48 7.20 -54.38
CA THR A 126 33.46 8.27 -54.50
C THR A 126 34.88 7.72 -54.58
N GLN A 127 35.23 6.75 -53.72
CA GLN A 127 36.54 6.09 -53.75
C GLN A 127 36.77 5.34 -55.07
N VAL A 128 35.75 4.63 -55.58
CA VAL A 128 35.83 3.93 -56.88
C VAL A 128 36.04 4.93 -58.01
N ALA A 129 35.33 6.06 -58.02
CA ALA A 129 35.51 7.10 -59.04
C ALA A 129 36.94 7.66 -59.04
N ILE A 130 37.51 7.93 -57.86
CA ILE A 130 38.90 8.37 -57.72
C ILE A 130 39.87 7.31 -58.24
N LEU A 131 39.67 6.04 -57.88
CA LEU A 131 40.53 4.94 -58.33
C LEU A 131 40.45 4.75 -59.85
N SER A 132 39.26 4.84 -60.44
CA SER A 132 39.06 4.80 -61.89
C SER A 132 39.78 5.96 -62.58
N LEU A 133 39.68 7.18 -62.06
CA LEU A 133 40.39 8.34 -62.60
C LEU A 133 41.91 8.13 -62.57
N GLN A 134 42.46 7.62 -61.46
CA GLN A 134 43.89 7.30 -61.32
C GLN A 134 44.35 6.22 -62.32
N VAL A 135 43.53 5.19 -62.53
CA VAL A 135 43.83 4.14 -63.53
C VAL A 135 43.80 4.71 -64.94
N SER A 136 42.78 5.50 -65.29
CA SER A 136 42.69 6.20 -66.58
C SER A 136 43.87 7.14 -66.81
N GLU A 137 44.25 7.92 -65.80
CA GLU A 137 45.41 8.81 -65.85
C GLU A 137 46.72 8.03 -66.07
N LYS A 138 46.91 6.91 -65.37
CA LYS A 138 48.10 6.06 -65.53
C LYS A 138 48.14 5.39 -66.90
N LEU A 139 46.99 4.95 -67.42
CA LEU A 139 46.87 4.39 -68.77
C LEU A 139 47.17 5.46 -69.83
N LEU A 140 46.59 6.66 -69.71
CA LEU A 140 46.83 7.78 -70.61
C LEU A 140 48.30 8.21 -70.61
N ARG A 141 48.94 8.33 -69.44
CA ARG A 141 50.39 8.61 -69.31
C ARG A 141 51.26 7.51 -69.94
N ARG A 142 50.80 6.25 -69.96
CA ARG A 142 51.50 5.14 -70.60
C ARG A 142 51.35 5.20 -72.12
N GLU A 143 50.15 5.42 -72.64
CA GLU A 143 49.91 5.56 -74.08
C GLU A 143 50.60 6.80 -74.66
N LEU A 144 50.63 7.92 -73.91
CA LEU A 144 51.36 9.13 -74.28
C LEU A 144 52.88 9.00 -74.13
N LYS A 145 53.43 7.90 -73.63
CA LYS A 145 54.89 7.71 -73.53
C LYS A 145 55.52 7.21 -74.83
N ASP A 146 54.71 6.72 -75.76
CA ASP A 146 55.17 6.29 -77.08
C ASP A 146 55.23 7.48 -78.04
N THR A 147 56.30 7.60 -78.82
CA THR A 147 56.49 8.73 -79.74
C THR A 147 55.55 8.64 -80.95
N ALA A 148 55.06 7.43 -81.26
CA ALA A 148 54.11 7.18 -82.34
C ALA A 148 52.69 7.70 -82.03
N SER A 149 52.22 7.56 -80.79
CA SER A 149 50.89 8.01 -80.34
C SER A 149 50.79 9.53 -80.20
N HIS A 150 51.88 10.23 -79.86
CA HIS A 150 51.93 11.69 -79.90
C HIS A 150 51.74 12.26 -81.31
N LYS A 151 52.30 11.61 -82.32
CA LYS A 151 52.18 12.05 -83.71
C LYS A 151 50.76 11.83 -84.24
N ALA A 152 50.14 10.70 -83.89
CA ALA A 152 48.75 10.39 -84.22
C ALA A 152 47.74 11.36 -83.56
N LEU A 153 47.94 11.72 -82.28
CA LEU A 153 47.09 12.70 -81.59
C LEU A 153 47.18 14.11 -82.18
N VAL A 154 48.39 14.52 -82.60
CA VAL A 154 48.59 15.82 -83.28
C VAL A 154 47.96 15.81 -84.67
N ASP A 155 48.11 14.73 -85.43
CA ASP A 155 47.50 14.60 -86.76
C ASP A 155 45.95 14.53 -86.67
N GLU A 156 45.40 13.90 -85.63
CA GLU A 156 43.95 13.85 -85.35
C GLU A 156 43.40 15.22 -84.94
N PHE A 157 44.04 15.94 -84.00
CA PHE A 157 43.63 17.31 -83.63
C PHE A 157 43.73 18.29 -84.81
N VAL A 158 44.76 18.16 -85.65
CA VAL A 158 44.92 18.98 -86.85
C VAL A 158 43.88 18.65 -87.91
N ASN A 159 43.40 17.40 -87.98
CA ASN A 159 42.30 17.03 -88.87
C ASN A 159 40.94 17.50 -88.33
N ASP A 160 40.68 17.40 -87.03
CA ASP A 160 39.41 17.84 -86.42
C ASP A 160 39.24 19.38 -86.49
N LEU A 161 40.36 20.12 -86.38
CA LEU A 161 40.40 21.57 -86.63
C LEU A 161 40.29 21.98 -88.10
N LYS A 162 40.51 21.05 -89.05
CA LYS A 162 40.31 21.28 -90.49
C LYS A 162 38.91 20.88 -90.96
N LEU A 163 38.14 20.21 -90.12
CA LEU A 163 36.77 19.75 -90.37
C LEU A 163 35.69 20.68 -89.80
N ASN A 164 36.09 21.81 -89.19
CA ASN A 164 35.28 23.03 -88.99
C ASN A 164 35.87 24.19 -89.80
#